data_AF-A0A328DMD5-F1
#
_entry.id   AF-A0A328DMD5-F1
#
_cell.length_a   1.000
_cell.length_b   1.000
_cell.length_c   1.000
_cell.angle_alpha   90.00
_cell.angle_beta   90.00
_cell.angle_gamma   90.00
#
_symmetry.space_group_name_H-M   'P 1'
#
loop_
_entity.id
_entity.type
_entity.pdbx_description
1 polymer ?
#
loop_
_entity_poly.entity_id
_entity_poly.type
_entity_poly.pdbx_seq_one_letter_code
_entity_poly.pdbx_strand_id
1 'polypeptide(L)'
;MQLRRCIKPPAPPSSSTRPIAITKPFTKLKSTLILMAALLSLSLLLFFSLSAASRHRPFPPPGSSAASSAVVHEACKASRDPPSCETSLSKSDLPGSNVLEVIRSAISVTSRNLETGRAMTLEILKGFSGNLSGSNAANNCLEFLEYAEYRISLANLAFPGGGRLKDARAWMSSALVYQYDCWSALKYVNSTSLVGRTMSFLDSSLIRSCSDALAMMVNFDIHGEKTESWGPPKTERDGFWEPVRDPSGSNLAGGVPAGLKPDVTVCKGGSQCDYKTVQEAVNAAPDNEGSGKQFVILIKAGVYEEIVRVPLEKKNMVFLGDGMGKTVITGSMNVGQQGVTTFNSATVGVVGDGFMASGVTFENTAGPDAHQAVAFRSDSDLSVVENCEFLGNQDTLYAHALRQYYKSCRIQGNVDFIFGNSAAFFQDCLVLVAPRQINPEKGEKNAVTAHGRIDAAQSTGFVFQNCVINGTDAYMGLYFNKPSVHKNYLGRPWKQYSRTVFIQCTLEALVSPQGWLPWSGDFALDTLYYGEFENTGAGSNTSGRVPWTSQIPGEHVRSYSVGNFIQGDQWIPTSSS
;
A
#
# COMPACT_ATOMS: atom_id res chain seq x y z
N MET A 1 54.86 3.53 -24.66
CA MET A 1 53.63 2.85 -25.13
C MET A 1 53.57 1.50 -24.40
N GLN A 2 52.98 1.50 -23.20
CA GLN A 2 53.04 0.38 -22.24
C GLN A 2 51.74 -0.42 -22.24
N LEU A 3 51.89 -1.74 -22.42
CA LEU A 3 50.86 -2.77 -22.34
C LEU A 3 50.23 -2.82 -20.93
N ARG A 4 48.91 -2.67 -20.85
CA ARG A 4 48.13 -2.97 -19.63
C ARG A 4 47.71 -4.43 -19.62
N ARG A 5 48.14 -5.14 -18.58
CA ARG A 5 47.79 -6.53 -18.27
C ARG A 5 46.31 -6.64 -17.86
N CYS A 6 45.61 -7.63 -18.42
CA CYS A 6 44.30 -8.09 -17.96
C CYS A 6 44.43 -8.79 -16.60
N ILE A 7 43.60 -8.41 -15.63
CA ILE A 7 43.40 -9.12 -14.36
C ILE A 7 42.08 -9.88 -14.46
N LYS A 8 42.16 -11.22 -14.31
CA LYS A 8 41.01 -12.13 -14.21
C LYS A 8 40.35 -12.00 -12.83
N PRO A 9 39.01 -12.09 -12.72
CA PRO A 9 38.32 -12.15 -11.43
C PRO A 9 38.46 -13.53 -10.77
N PRO A 10 38.40 -13.62 -9.42
CA PRO A 10 38.55 -14.87 -8.68
C PRO A 10 37.30 -15.75 -8.77
N ALA A 11 37.53 -17.08 -8.80
CA ALA A 11 36.50 -18.11 -8.82
C ALA A 11 35.82 -18.32 -7.45
N PRO A 12 34.55 -18.78 -7.41
CA PRO A 12 33.81 -19.01 -6.17
C PRO A 12 34.28 -20.29 -5.45
N PRO A 13 34.15 -20.38 -4.11
CA PRO A 13 34.59 -21.53 -3.35
C PRO A 13 33.65 -22.74 -3.53
N SER A 14 34.26 -23.89 -3.75
CA SER A 14 33.66 -25.22 -3.87
C SER A 14 33.10 -25.71 -2.54
N SER A 15 31.82 -26.09 -2.51
CA SER A 15 31.21 -26.82 -1.39
C SER A 15 31.59 -28.30 -1.46
N SER A 16 32.39 -28.75 -0.47
CA SER A 16 32.69 -30.16 -0.29
C SER A 16 31.54 -30.86 0.45
N THR A 17 30.74 -31.64 -0.27
CA THR A 17 29.83 -32.64 0.29
C THR A 17 30.62 -33.88 0.72
N ARG A 18 30.64 -34.20 2.02
CA ARG A 18 30.92 -35.56 2.53
C ARG A 18 29.62 -36.15 3.11
N PRO A 19 29.30 -37.43 2.81
CA PRO A 19 28.10 -38.08 3.31
C PRO A 19 28.31 -38.55 4.75
N ILE A 20 27.36 -38.26 5.64
CA ILE A 20 27.29 -38.88 6.97
C ILE A 20 26.28 -40.03 6.89
N ALA A 21 26.77 -41.23 7.19
CA ALA A 21 26.03 -42.47 7.22
C ALA A 21 24.97 -42.47 8.35
N ILE A 22 23.77 -42.96 8.03
CA ILE A 22 22.69 -43.21 8.98
C ILE A 22 22.90 -44.61 9.58
N THR A 23 23.28 -44.67 10.85
CA THR A 23 23.20 -45.88 11.68
C THR A 23 22.13 -45.67 12.75
N LYS A 24 21.06 -46.49 12.71
CA LYS A 24 20.08 -46.64 13.79
C LYS A 24 20.77 -47.18 15.05
N PRO A 25 20.23 -46.87 16.24
CA PRO A 25 19.74 -47.98 17.04
C PRO A 25 18.37 -47.73 17.67
N PHE A 26 17.57 -48.79 17.63
CA PHE A 26 16.40 -49.03 18.47
C PHE A 26 16.82 -49.29 19.92
N THR A 27 15.92 -48.94 20.84
CA THR A 27 15.58 -49.54 22.14
C THR A 27 15.68 -48.61 23.35
N LYS A 28 14.58 -48.62 24.12
CA LYS A 28 14.28 -47.98 25.42
C LYS A 28 13.31 -46.78 25.36
N LEU A 29 12.05 -47.08 25.06
CA LEU A 29 10.91 -46.22 25.37
C LEU A 29 9.76 -47.08 25.92
N LYS A 30 9.95 -47.68 27.11
CA LYS A 30 8.87 -48.42 27.81
C LYS A 30 8.87 -48.28 29.35
N SER A 31 9.65 -47.40 29.98
CA SER A 31 9.67 -47.30 31.45
C SER A 31 9.33 -45.94 32.06
N THR A 32 8.94 -44.93 31.27
CA THR A 32 8.59 -43.58 31.78
C THR A 32 7.10 -43.25 31.74
N LEU A 33 6.24 -44.17 31.27
CA LEU A 33 4.80 -43.96 31.15
C LEU A 33 3.96 -44.46 32.34
N ILE A 34 4.58 -45.03 33.38
CA ILE A 34 3.86 -45.62 34.53
C ILE A 34 3.96 -44.75 35.81
N LEU A 35 4.83 -43.73 35.85
CA LEU A 35 4.96 -42.85 37.04
C LEU A 35 4.09 -41.58 37.03
N MET A 36 3.54 -41.17 35.88
CA MET A 36 2.73 -39.94 35.77
C MET A 36 1.24 -40.13 36.07
N ALA A 37 0.74 -41.36 36.14
CA ALA A 37 -0.68 -41.65 36.38
C ALA A 37 -1.06 -41.73 37.88
N ALA A 38 -0.09 -41.80 38.80
CA ALA A 38 -0.34 -41.94 40.24
C ALA A 38 -0.39 -40.61 41.02
N LEU A 39 0.01 -39.48 40.39
CA LEU A 39 0.01 -38.15 41.02
C LEU A 39 -1.23 -37.30 40.70
N LEU A 40 -2.09 -37.76 39.78
CA LEU A 40 -3.33 -37.08 39.39
C LEU A 40 -4.57 -37.53 40.17
N SER A 41 -4.46 -38.54 41.04
CA SER A 41 -5.58 -39.09 41.82
C SER A 41 -5.59 -38.69 43.30
N LEU A 42 -4.63 -37.87 43.78
CA LEU A 42 -4.53 -37.47 45.19
C LEU A 42 -4.82 -35.98 45.47
N SER A 43 -4.99 -35.14 44.45
CA SER A 43 -5.36 -33.72 44.61
C SER A 43 -6.88 -33.46 44.53
N LEU A 44 -7.68 -34.45 44.12
CA LEU A 44 -9.13 -34.32 43.95
C LEU A 44 -9.97 -34.63 45.22
N LEU A 45 -9.34 -34.94 46.36
CA LEU A 45 -10.04 -35.39 47.58
C LEU A 45 -9.86 -34.47 48.81
N LEU A 46 -9.34 -33.25 48.65
CA LEU A 46 -9.16 -32.29 49.77
C LEU A 46 -10.03 -31.02 49.69
N PHE A 47 -11.02 -30.95 48.80
CA PHE A 47 -11.90 -29.77 48.68
C PHE A 47 -13.36 -29.99 49.11
N PHE A 48 -13.69 -31.13 49.74
CA PHE A 48 -14.99 -31.36 50.36
C PHE A 48 -14.85 -31.58 51.86
N SER A 49 -14.80 -30.49 52.62
CA SER A 49 -15.50 -30.31 53.91
C SER A 49 -14.88 -29.13 54.66
N LEU A 50 -15.64 -28.04 54.81
CA LEU A 50 -15.74 -27.22 56.02
C LEU A 50 -16.58 -25.97 55.68
N SER A 51 -17.88 -26.08 55.87
CA SER A 51 -18.77 -24.93 56.02
C SER A 51 -18.64 -24.41 57.44
N ALA A 52 -18.22 -23.15 57.59
CA ALA A 52 -18.44 -22.38 58.81
C ALA A 52 -18.96 -21.00 58.42
N ALA A 53 -20.10 -20.65 59.01
CA ALA A 53 -20.91 -19.49 58.68
C ALA A 53 -20.23 -18.16 59.06
N SER A 54 -20.20 -17.22 58.12
CA SER A 54 -20.14 -15.79 58.43
C SER A 54 -21.16 -15.04 57.58
N ARG A 55 -22.09 -14.36 58.25
CA ARG A 55 -23.12 -13.53 57.63
C ARG A 55 -22.44 -12.29 57.04
N HIS A 56 -22.35 -12.21 55.72
CA HIS A 56 -22.12 -10.95 55.02
C HIS A 56 -23.25 -10.68 54.03
N ARG A 57 -23.68 -9.42 54.04
CA ARG A 57 -24.78 -8.85 53.25
C ARG A 57 -24.55 -9.12 51.77
N PRO A 58 -25.60 -9.36 50.95
CA PRO A 58 -25.43 -9.59 49.53
C PRO A 58 -24.91 -8.31 48.87
N PHE A 59 -23.66 -8.35 48.40
CA PHE A 59 -23.19 -7.47 47.34
C PHE A 59 -23.78 -7.99 46.01
N PRO A 60 -24.19 -7.10 45.08
CA PRO A 60 -24.63 -7.52 43.75
C PRO A 60 -23.46 -8.18 42.99
N PRO A 61 -23.73 -9.08 42.03
CA PRO A 61 -22.68 -9.81 41.32
C PRO A 61 -21.85 -8.86 40.41
N PRO A 62 -20.57 -9.18 40.13
CA PRO A 62 -19.78 -8.45 39.14
C PRO A 62 -20.26 -8.82 37.74
N GLY A 63 -21.32 -8.17 37.27
CA GLY A 63 -21.93 -8.43 35.96
C GLY A 63 -21.17 -7.88 34.75
N SER A 64 -20.10 -7.10 34.96
CA SER A 64 -19.41 -6.37 33.88
C SER A 64 -18.21 -7.08 33.26
N SER A 65 -17.45 -7.91 34.00
CA SER A 65 -16.20 -8.51 33.49
C SER A 65 -16.39 -9.77 32.64
N ALA A 66 -17.43 -10.57 32.90
CA ALA A 66 -17.73 -11.75 32.11
C ALA A 66 -18.39 -11.38 30.76
N ALA A 67 -19.25 -10.35 30.75
CA ALA A 67 -19.90 -9.86 29.55
C ALA A 67 -18.92 -9.17 28.59
N SER A 68 -17.98 -8.34 29.10
CA SER A 68 -16.94 -7.72 28.27
C SER A 68 -15.99 -8.74 27.64
N SER A 69 -15.65 -9.81 28.38
CA SER A 69 -14.84 -10.92 27.86
C SER A 69 -15.52 -11.64 26.68
N ALA A 70 -16.84 -11.87 26.76
CA ALA A 70 -17.60 -12.52 25.70
C ALA A 70 -17.67 -11.66 24.42
N VAL A 71 -17.91 -10.35 24.54
CA VAL A 71 -17.97 -9.45 23.37
C VAL A 71 -16.60 -9.33 22.68
N VAL A 72 -15.51 -9.28 23.46
CA VAL A 72 -14.15 -9.29 22.91
C VAL A 72 -13.86 -10.58 22.15
N HIS A 73 -14.22 -11.74 22.72
CA HIS A 73 -14.06 -13.04 22.05
C HIS A 73 -14.81 -13.09 20.70
N GLU A 74 -16.08 -12.68 20.69
CA GLU A 74 -16.88 -12.65 19.47
C GLU A 74 -16.32 -11.68 18.42
N ALA A 75 -15.91 -10.47 18.83
CA ALA A 75 -15.30 -9.51 17.91
C ALA A 75 -13.95 -10.00 17.34
N CYS A 76 -13.13 -10.68 18.15
CA CYS A 76 -11.85 -11.22 17.72
C CYS A 76 -11.97 -12.36 16.70
N LYS A 77 -13.17 -12.92 16.44
CA LYS A 77 -13.39 -13.80 15.29
C LYS A 77 -13.13 -13.12 13.95
N ALA A 78 -13.23 -11.79 13.90
CA ALA A 78 -12.83 -11.01 12.73
C ALA A 78 -11.32 -11.12 12.46
N SER A 79 -10.51 -11.43 13.47
CA SER A 79 -9.07 -11.51 13.35
C SER A 79 -8.61 -12.78 12.61
N ARG A 80 -7.47 -12.69 11.92
CA ARG A 80 -6.77 -13.86 11.37
C ARG A 80 -6.07 -14.71 12.43
N ASP A 81 -5.88 -14.18 13.62
CA ASP A 81 -5.36 -14.89 14.79
C ASP A 81 -6.09 -14.38 16.05
N PRO A 82 -7.31 -14.92 16.30
CA PRO A 82 -8.16 -14.52 17.42
C PRO A 82 -7.47 -14.58 18.80
N PRO A 83 -6.65 -15.61 19.14
CA PRO A 83 -5.98 -15.66 20.44
C PRO A 83 -5.09 -14.44 20.75
N SER A 84 -4.32 -13.96 19.77
CA SER A 84 -3.49 -12.76 19.96
C SER A 84 -4.34 -11.50 20.07
N CYS A 85 -5.42 -11.40 19.29
CA CYS A 85 -6.38 -10.30 19.37
C CYS A 85 -6.99 -10.19 20.78
N GLU A 86 -7.49 -11.29 21.34
CA GLU A 86 -8.07 -11.34 22.69
C GLU A 86 -7.03 -10.99 23.77
N THR A 87 -5.81 -11.50 23.64
CA THR A 87 -4.70 -11.20 24.54
C THR A 87 -4.34 -9.71 24.52
N SER A 88 -4.40 -9.09 23.34
CA SER A 88 -4.07 -7.67 23.18
C SER A 88 -5.16 -6.77 23.75
N LEU A 89 -6.43 -7.12 23.55
CA LEU A 89 -7.58 -6.35 24.01
C LEU A 89 -7.87 -6.52 25.50
N SER A 90 -7.62 -7.70 26.07
CA SER A 90 -7.77 -7.94 27.53
C SER A 90 -6.80 -7.13 28.39
N LYS A 91 -5.67 -6.69 27.81
CA LYS A 91 -4.70 -5.78 28.43
C LYS A 91 -5.02 -4.29 28.20
N SER A 92 -6.14 -3.99 27.55
CA SER A 92 -6.57 -2.61 27.30
C SER A 92 -7.27 -2.03 28.51
N ASP A 93 -6.98 -0.76 28.81
CA ASP A 93 -7.63 -0.01 29.90
C ASP A 93 -9.12 0.32 29.59
N LEU A 94 -9.55 0.05 28.35
CA LEU A 94 -10.92 0.18 27.87
C LEU A 94 -11.50 -1.22 27.57
N PRO A 95 -11.95 -1.99 28.59
CA PRO A 95 -12.68 -3.22 28.35
C PRO A 95 -14.04 -2.86 27.72
N GLY A 96 -14.17 -3.09 26.42
CA GLY A 96 -15.37 -2.75 25.68
C GLY A 96 -16.57 -3.57 26.15
N SER A 97 -17.65 -2.89 26.53
CA SER A 97 -18.93 -3.49 26.91
C SER A 97 -19.82 -3.82 25.70
N ASN A 98 -19.51 -3.23 24.54
CA ASN A 98 -20.17 -3.44 23.26
C ASN A 98 -19.16 -3.41 22.10
N VAL A 99 -19.61 -3.82 20.91
CA VAL A 99 -18.78 -3.97 19.71
C VAL A 99 -18.06 -2.68 19.29
N LEU A 100 -18.75 -1.53 19.39
CA LEU A 100 -18.19 -0.24 19.03
C LEU A 100 -17.03 0.15 19.96
N GLU A 101 -17.18 -0.11 21.26
CA GLU A 101 -16.13 0.09 22.25
C GLU A 101 -14.96 -0.88 22.03
N VAL A 102 -15.23 -2.13 21.64
CA VAL A 102 -14.17 -3.09 21.31
C VAL A 102 -13.35 -2.63 20.10
N ILE A 103 -13.99 -2.15 19.03
CA ILE A 103 -13.28 -1.59 17.87
C ILE A 103 -12.44 -0.38 18.29
N ARG A 104 -12.99 0.56 19.07
CA ARG A 104 -12.23 1.71 19.59
C ARG A 104 -11.06 1.28 20.46
N SER A 105 -11.23 0.23 21.26
CA SER A 105 -10.17 -0.37 22.07
C SER A 105 -9.06 -0.95 21.17
N ALA A 106 -9.40 -1.60 20.06
CA ALA A 106 -8.42 -2.10 19.08
C ALA A 106 -7.65 -0.96 18.39
N ILE A 107 -8.32 0.14 18.03
CA ILE A 107 -7.67 1.35 17.51
C ILE A 107 -6.71 1.93 18.56
N SER A 108 -7.15 2.03 19.81
CA SER A 108 -6.33 2.55 20.92
C SER A 108 -5.11 1.69 21.23
N VAL A 109 -5.24 0.36 21.19
CA VAL A 109 -4.11 -0.59 21.26
C VAL A 109 -3.12 -0.30 20.13
N THR A 110 -3.60 -0.09 18.90
CA THR A 110 -2.74 0.24 17.75
C THR A 110 -1.97 1.53 17.99
N SER A 111 -2.63 2.59 18.46
CA SER A 111 -1.96 3.86 18.80
C SER A 111 -0.87 3.69 19.87
N ARG A 112 -1.14 2.92 20.94
CA ARG A 112 -0.14 2.67 22.00
C ARG A 112 1.06 1.86 21.48
N ASN A 113 0.81 0.86 20.65
CA ASN A 113 1.87 0.10 20.00
C ASN A 113 2.69 0.99 19.05
N LEU A 114 2.06 1.95 18.37
CA LEU A 114 2.74 2.89 17.48
C LEU A 114 3.73 3.75 18.26
N GLU A 115 3.31 4.33 19.39
CA GLU A 115 4.19 5.12 20.26
C GLU A 115 5.40 4.33 20.73
N THR A 116 5.18 3.06 21.09
CA THR A 116 6.26 2.16 21.48
C THR A 116 7.23 1.90 20.31
N GLY A 117 6.71 1.61 19.12
CA GLY A 117 7.50 1.40 17.91
C GLY A 117 8.32 2.64 17.52
N ARG A 118 7.73 3.83 17.68
CA ARG A 118 8.40 5.11 17.44
C ARG A 118 9.54 5.33 18.44
N ALA A 119 9.31 5.09 19.72
CA ALA A 119 10.35 5.18 20.76
C ALA A 119 11.53 4.23 20.47
N MET A 120 11.24 2.98 20.14
CA MET A 120 12.28 2.00 19.76
C MET A 120 13.05 2.41 18.50
N THR A 121 12.38 3.05 17.53
CA THR A 121 13.03 3.55 16.30
C THR A 121 13.90 4.77 16.58
N LEU A 122 13.49 5.66 17.48
CA LEU A 122 14.34 6.77 17.94
C LEU A 122 15.63 6.28 18.61
N GLU A 123 15.58 5.16 19.34
CA GLU A 123 16.79 4.53 19.89
C GLU A 123 17.70 3.97 18.78
N ILE A 124 17.12 3.34 17.75
CA ILE A 124 17.86 2.88 16.57
C ILE A 124 18.58 4.04 15.88
N LEU A 125 17.87 5.16 15.65
CA LEU A 125 18.43 6.34 15.00
C LEU A 125 19.66 6.87 15.76
N LYS A 126 19.58 6.97 17.09
CA LYS A 126 20.73 7.37 17.93
C LYS A 126 21.92 6.41 17.76
N GLY A 127 21.64 5.11 17.65
CA GLY A 127 22.63 4.05 17.45
C GLY A 127 23.34 4.08 16.09
N PHE A 128 22.77 4.72 15.07
CA PHE A 128 23.34 4.83 13.72
C PHE A 128 24.17 6.10 13.48
N SER A 129 24.61 6.78 14.54
CA SER A 129 25.48 7.96 14.42
C SER A 129 26.68 7.69 13.49
N GLY A 130 26.71 8.35 12.33
CA GLY A 130 27.76 8.19 11.30
C GLY A 130 27.50 7.12 10.22
N ASN A 131 26.41 6.35 10.29
CA ASN A 131 25.97 5.42 9.25
C ASN A 131 24.78 6.00 8.47
N LEU A 132 25.05 6.56 7.29
CA LEU A 132 24.02 7.22 6.46
C LEU A 132 22.84 6.29 6.11
N SER A 133 23.11 5.05 5.69
CA SER A 133 22.05 4.10 5.33
C SER A 133 21.18 3.72 6.53
N GLY A 134 21.81 3.53 7.70
CA GLY A 134 21.13 3.28 8.97
C GLY A 134 20.23 4.44 9.39
N SER A 135 20.77 5.66 9.37
CA SER A 135 20.02 6.87 9.70
C SER A 135 18.86 7.11 8.74
N ASN A 136 19.05 6.92 7.44
CA ASN A 136 17.99 7.10 6.44
C ASN A 136 16.88 6.05 6.62
N ALA A 137 17.22 4.78 6.89
CA ALA A 137 16.22 3.76 7.16
C ALA A 137 15.39 4.07 8.42
N ALA A 138 16.04 4.54 9.49
CA ALA A 138 15.37 4.92 10.72
C ALA A 138 14.49 6.17 10.55
N ASN A 139 14.99 7.20 9.83
CA ASN A 139 14.23 8.41 9.53
C ASN A 139 13.00 8.10 8.67
N ASN A 140 13.15 7.29 7.62
CA ASN A 140 12.00 6.86 6.81
C ASN A 140 10.98 6.10 7.66
N CYS A 141 11.43 5.18 8.54
CA CYS A 141 10.50 4.52 9.46
C CYS A 141 9.76 5.52 10.36
N LEU A 142 10.44 6.51 10.93
CA LEU A 142 9.80 7.54 11.77
C LEU A 142 8.77 8.36 10.97
N GLU A 143 9.09 8.74 9.75
CA GLU A 143 8.18 9.44 8.83
C GLU A 143 6.93 8.58 8.54
N PHE A 144 7.10 7.29 8.24
CA PHE A 144 5.96 6.40 8.07
C PHE A 144 5.11 6.24 9.33
N LEU A 145 5.74 6.14 10.51
CA LEU A 145 5.00 6.04 11.77
C LEU A 145 4.23 7.34 12.08
N GLU A 146 4.75 8.51 11.72
CA GLU A 146 4.03 9.78 11.82
C GLU A 146 2.80 9.82 10.89
N TYR A 147 2.95 9.35 9.65
CA TYR A 147 1.80 9.22 8.74
C TYR A 147 0.78 8.20 9.26
N ALA A 148 1.23 7.07 9.82
CA ALA A 148 0.34 6.09 10.43
C ALA A 148 -0.42 6.69 11.64
N GLU A 149 0.26 7.45 12.50
CA GLU A 149 -0.33 8.11 13.67
C GLU A 149 -1.45 9.06 13.24
N TYR A 150 -1.17 9.90 12.25
CA TYR A 150 -2.16 10.81 11.68
C TYR A 150 -3.39 10.07 11.16
N ARG A 151 -3.20 9.01 10.37
CA ARG A 151 -4.31 8.23 9.78
C ARG A 151 -5.11 7.45 10.82
N ILE A 152 -4.47 6.90 11.84
CA ILE A 152 -5.15 6.26 12.97
C ILE A 152 -6.01 7.28 13.72
N SER A 153 -5.50 8.50 13.94
CA SER A 153 -6.26 9.56 14.61
C SER A 153 -7.53 9.93 13.84
N LEU A 154 -7.43 10.08 12.51
CA LEU A 154 -8.57 10.36 11.65
C LEU A 154 -9.59 9.21 11.67
N ALA A 155 -9.11 7.96 11.58
CA ALA A 155 -9.98 6.78 11.64
C ALA A 155 -10.74 6.68 12.97
N ASN A 156 -10.08 6.97 14.09
CA ASN A 156 -10.71 6.99 15.39
C ASN A 156 -11.81 8.05 15.49
N LEU A 157 -11.61 9.23 14.88
CA LEU A 157 -12.59 10.31 14.84
C LEU A 157 -13.79 10.01 13.93
N ALA A 158 -13.57 9.34 12.79
CA ALA A 158 -14.63 8.98 11.85
C ALA A 158 -15.46 7.76 12.29
N PHE A 159 -14.92 6.88 13.13
CA PHE A 159 -15.61 5.67 13.58
C PHE A 159 -16.55 5.93 14.78
N PRO A 160 -17.79 5.37 14.85
CA PRO A 160 -18.52 4.59 13.83
C PRO A 160 -19.56 5.41 13.04
N GLY A 161 -19.63 6.73 13.25
CA GLY A 161 -20.77 7.58 12.89
C GLY A 161 -20.65 8.37 11.58
N GLY A 162 -21.79 8.87 11.09
CA GLY A 162 -21.86 9.92 10.06
C GLY A 162 -21.64 9.47 8.60
N GLY A 163 -21.75 8.16 8.30
CA GLY A 163 -21.56 7.65 6.93
C GLY A 163 -20.09 7.55 6.49
N ARG A 164 -19.14 7.79 7.41
CA ARG A 164 -17.69 7.89 7.15
C ARG A 164 -16.90 6.63 7.46
N LEU A 165 -17.57 5.48 7.61
CA LEU A 165 -16.90 4.21 7.88
C LEU A 165 -15.92 3.82 6.76
N LYS A 166 -16.22 4.17 5.50
CA LYS A 166 -15.29 3.96 4.38
C LYS A 166 -14.02 4.81 4.51
N ASP A 167 -14.12 6.05 5.02
CA ASP A 167 -12.95 6.88 5.34
C ASP A 167 -12.10 6.19 6.43
N ALA A 168 -12.73 5.76 7.53
CA ALA A 168 -12.03 5.08 8.61
C ALA A 168 -11.30 3.81 8.12
N ARG A 169 -11.96 3.01 7.27
CA ARG A 169 -11.35 1.83 6.62
C ARG A 169 -10.19 2.21 5.70
N ALA A 170 -10.32 3.27 4.89
CA ALA A 170 -9.25 3.74 4.00
C ALA A 170 -8.03 4.23 4.78
N TRP A 171 -8.25 5.02 5.84
CA TRP A 171 -7.18 5.53 6.69
C TRP A 171 -6.50 4.42 7.50
N MET A 172 -7.25 3.48 8.07
CA MET A 172 -6.65 2.30 8.73
C MET A 172 -5.91 1.41 7.73
N SER A 173 -6.39 1.27 6.50
CA SER A 173 -5.67 0.56 5.44
C SER A 173 -4.31 1.22 5.16
N SER A 174 -4.26 2.55 5.13
CA SER A 174 -3.02 3.31 4.95
C SER A 174 -2.09 3.25 6.16
N ALA A 175 -2.61 3.34 7.38
CA ALA A 175 -1.82 3.21 8.59
C ALA A 175 -1.10 1.85 8.63
N LEU A 176 -1.80 0.79 8.23
CA LEU A 176 -1.23 -0.56 8.16
C LEU A 176 -0.08 -0.65 7.16
N VAL A 177 -0.18 -0.02 5.97
CA VAL A 177 0.93 -0.05 5.01
C VAL A 177 2.11 0.78 5.50
N TYR A 178 1.89 1.95 6.08
CA TYR A 178 2.98 2.76 6.63
C TYR A 178 3.74 2.04 7.76
N GLN A 179 3.04 1.33 8.65
CA GLN A 179 3.68 0.51 9.69
C GLN A 179 4.54 -0.60 9.06
N TYR A 180 4.04 -1.24 8.00
CA TYR A 180 4.81 -2.21 7.21
C TYR A 180 6.02 -1.57 6.51
N ASP A 181 5.88 -0.35 5.99
CA ASP A 181 6.97 0.36 5.32
C ASP A 181 8.08 0.73 6.31
N CYS A 182 7.75 1.12 7.54
CA CYS A 182 8.72 1.27 8.61
C CYS A 182 9.47 -0.05 8.86
N TRP A 183 8.75 -1.16 9.05
CA TRP A 183 9.37 -2.47 9.24
C TRP A 183 10.28 -2.84 8.05
N SER A 184 9.82 -2.58 6.83
CA SER A 184 10.54 -2.86 5.60
C SER A 184 11.79 -1.99 5.44
N ALA A 185 11.75 -0.72 5.84
CA ALA A 185 12.90 0.17 5.84
C ALA A 185 14.01 -0.36 6.77
N LEU A 186 13.64 -0.79 7.99
CA LEU A 186 14.58 -1.33 8.97
C LEU A 186 15.18 -2.68 8.56
N LYS A 187 14.48 -3.48 7.75
CA LYS A 187 14.94 -4.78 7.25
C LYS A 187 16.31 -4.71 6.56
N TYR A 188 16.59 -3.64 5.83
CA TYR A 188 17.84 -3.48 5.08
C TYR A 188 19.04 -3.09 5.96
N VAL A 189 18.79 -2.74 7.23
CA VAL A 189 19.81 -2.33 8.21
C VAL A 189 19.75 -3.18 9.47
N ASN A 190 19.20 -4.39 9.38
CA ASN A 190 19.05 -5.33 10.50
C ASN A 190 20.39 -5.98 10.90
N SER A 191 21.30 -5.16 11.42
CA SER A 191 22.64 -5.57 11.85
C SER A 191 22.81 -5.59 13.38
N THR A 192 21.78 -5.22 14.14
CA THR A 192 21.85 -5.14 15.61
C THR A 192 20.66 -5.83 16.26
N SER A 193 20.83 -6.30 17.51
CA SER A 193 19.75 -6.90 18.29
C SER A 193 18.63 -5.91 18.61
N LEU A 194 18.91 -4.61 18.67
CA LEU A 194 17.90 -3.58 18.80
C LEU A 194 17.01 -3.53 17.56
N VAL A 195 17.59 -3.46 16.35
CA VAL A 195 16.82 -3.47 15.10
C VAL A 195 15.98 -4.74 14.98
N GLY A 196 16.55 -5.92 15.27
CA GLY A 196 15.81 -7.17 15.25
C GLY A 196 14.63 -7.21 16.22
N ARG A 197 14.79 -6.71 17.45
CA ARG A 197 13.70 -6.61 18.43
C ARG A 197 12.63 -5.59 18.02
N THR A 198 13.03 -4.44 17.48
CA THR A 198 12.08 -3.43 16.98
C THR A 198 11.27 -3.98 15.82
N MET A 199 11.92 -4.62 14.84
CA MET A 199 11.22 -5.26 13.73
C MET A 199 10.24 -6.34 14.21
N SER A 200 10.65 -7.18 15.18
CA SER A 200 9.74 -8.16 15.76
C SER A 200 8.53 -7.51 16.41
N PHE A 201 8.73 -6.41 17.16
CA PHE A 201 7.63 -5.69 17.81
C PHE A 201 6.69 -5.02 16.79
N LEU A 202 7.24 -4.39 15.75
CA LEU A 202 6.46 -3.79 14.67
C LEU A 202 5.57 -4.82 14.00
N ASP A 203 6.10 -6.01 13.69
CA ASP A 203 5.37 -7.10 13.03
C ASP A 203 4.32 -7.75 13.96
N SER A 204 4.75 -8.25 15.12
CA SER A 204 3.90 -9.06 15.99
C SER A 204 2.89 -8.27 16.80
N SER A 205 3.13 -6.98 17.04
CA SER A 205 2.30 -6.15 17.91
C SER A 205 1.63 -5.02 17.14
N LEU A 206 2.41 -4.13 16.51
CA LEU A 206 1.87 -2.92 15.87
C LEU A 206 1.02 -3.26 14.63
N ILE A 207 1.64 -3.84 13.60
CA ILE A 207 1.00 -4.24 12.34
C ILE A 207 -0.18 -5.19 12.64
N ARG A 208 0.02 -6.15 13.55
CA ARG A 208 -1.03 -7.09 13.96
C ARG A 208 -2.25 -6.40 14.56
N SER A 209 -2.05 -5.49 15.53
CA SER A 209 -3.17 -4.77 16.17
C SER A 209 -3.91 -3.85 15.19
N CYS A 210 -3.21 -3.25 14.23
CA CYS A 210 -3.81 -2.44 13.18
C CYS A 210 -4.67 -3.30 12.23
N SER A 211 -4.16 -4.48 11.84
CA SER A 211 -4.89 -5.49 11.07
C SER A 211 -6.15 -5.96 11.80
N ASP A 212 -6.08 -6.22 13.10
CA ASP A 212 -7.24 -6.61 13.92
C ASP A 212 -8.32 -5.53 13.93
N ALA A 213 -7.94 -4.29 14.21
CA ALA A 213 -8.87 -3.15 14.21
C ALA A 213 -9.53 -2.97 12.83
N LEU A 214 -8.75 -3.05 11.75
CA LEU A 214 -9.27 -2.96 10.39
C LEU A 214 -10.21 -4.12 10.04
N ALA A 215 -9.88 -5.35 10.43
CA ALA A 215 -10.73 -6.52 10.21
C ALA A 215 -12.07 -6.41 10.93
N MET A 216 -12.08 -5.91 12.17
CA MET A 216 -13.33 -5.64 12.90
C MET A 216 -14.14 -4.53 12.23
N MET A 217 -13.51 -3.46 11.73
CA MET A 217 -14.22 -2.42 10.97
C MET A 217 -14.86 -2.96 9.69
N VAL A 218 -14.18 -3.85 8.97
CA VAL A 218 -14.73 -4.52 7.78
C VAL A 218 -15.95 -5.35 8.13
N ASN A 219 -15.86 -6.17 9.18
CA ASN A 219 -16.98 -6.99 9.63
C ASN A 219 -18.16 -6.14 10.12
N PHE A 220 -17.89 -5.05 10.83
CA PHE A 220 -18.92 -4.10 11.24
C PHE A 220 -19.61 -3.42 10.05
N ASP A 221 -18.87 -3.05 8.99
CA ASP A 221 -19.44 -2.47 7.76
C ASP A 221 -20.38 -3.45 7.04
N ILE A 222 -20.06 -4.76 7.06
CA ILE A 222 -20.82 -5.79 6.33
C ILE A 222 -21.99 -6.34 7.17
N HIS A 223 -21.75 -6.61 8.45
CA HIS A 223 -22.66 -7.37 9.31
C HIS A 223 -23.29 -6.53 10.43
N GLY A 224 -22.85 -5.28 10.63
CA GLY A 224 -23.22 -4.47 11.78
C GLY A 224 -22.77 -5.09 13.09
N GLU A 225 -23.59 -4.96 14.14
CA GLU A 225 -23.29 -5.48 15.48
C GLU A 225 -23.51 -7.00 15.64
N LYS A 226 -23.89 -7.72 14.56
CA LYS A 226 -24.12 -9.17 14.58
C LYS A 226 -22.81 -9.96 14.55
N THR A 227 -22.11 -9.97 15.68
CA THR A 227 -20.77 -10.58 15.82
C THR A 227 -20.76 -12.08 15.56
N GLU A 228 -21.89 -12.78 15.66
CA GLU A 228 -22.02 -14.18 15.29
C GLU A 228 -21.75 -14.45 13.80
N SER A 229 -21.89 -13.41 12.95
CA SER A 229 -21.58 -13.46 11.52
C SER A 229 -20.15 -13.03 11.20
N TRP A 230 -19.39 -12.58 12.20
CA TRP A 230 -18.04 -12.06 11.98
C TRP A 230 -17.04 -13.19 11.76
N GLY A 231 -16.06 -12.92 10.90
CA GLY A 231 -14.98 -13.85 10.57
C GLY A 231 -13.80 -13.14 9.91
N PRO A 232 -12.72 -13.87 9.60
CA PRO A 232 -11.58 -13.30 8.88
C PRO A 232 -12.04 -12.60 7.58
N PRO A 233 -11.49 -11.42 7.24
CA PRO A 233 -11.88 -10.67 6.06
C PRO A 233 -11.71 -11.50 4.81
N LYS A 234 -12.76 -11.51 3.99
CA LYS A 234 -12.82 -12.21 2.71
C LYS A 234 -12.43 -11.28 1.57
N THR A 235 -11.89 -11.86 0.52
CA THR A 235 -11.55 -11.19 -0.74
C THR A 235 -12.42 -11.71 -1.88
N GLU A 236 -12.22 -11.16 -3.07
CA GLU A 236 -12.84 -11.65 -4.29
C GLU A 236 -12.52 -13.13 -4.58
N ARG A 237 -11.36 -13.64 -4.11
CA ARG A 237 -11.03 -15.08 -4.16
C ARG A 237 -11.97 -15.95 -3.34
N ASP A 238 -12.49 -15.39 -2.26
CA ASP A 238 -13.42 -16.06 -1.35
C ASP A 238 -14.89 -15.84 -1.77
N GLY A 239 -15.12 -15.21 -2.93
CA GLY A 239 -16.44 -14.84 -3.43
C GLY A 239 -17.03 -13.58 -2.77
N PHE A 240 -16.23 -12.79 -2.06
CA PHE A 240 -16.67 -11.53 -1.48
C PHE A 240 -16.51 -10.36 -2.45
N TRP A 241 -17.58 -9.58 -2.60
CA TRP A 241 -17.61 -8.37 -3.41
C TRP A 241 -18.18 -7.22 -2.57
N GLU A 242 -17.54 -6.05 -2.62
CA GLU A 242 -18.03 -4.87 -1.91
C GLU A 242 -19.44 -4.51 -2.40
N PRO A 243 -20.42 -4.31 -1.49
CA PRO A 243 -21.78 -3.96 -1.85
C PRO A 243 -21.84 -2.70 -2.72
N VAL A 244 -22.57 -2.78 -3.83
CA VAL A 244 -22.80 -1.66 -4.74
C VAL A 244 -23.83 -0.72 -4.10
N ARG A 245 -23.41 0.50 -3.76
CA ARG A 245 -24.27 1.52 -3.13
C ARG A 245 -25.11 2.27 -4.17
N ASP A 246 -24.54 2.49 -5.36
CA ASP A 246 -25.23 3.10 -6.49
C ASP A 246 -25.31 2.11 -7.66
N PRO A 247 -26.48 1.44 -7.86
CA PRO A 247 -26.72 0.58 -9.00
C PRO A 247 -26.97 1.35 -10.29
N SER A 248 -27.18 2.67 -10.27
CA SER A 248 -27.40 3.45 -11.50
C SER A 248 -26.11 3.60 -12.31
N GLY A 249 -24.95 3.52 -11.64
CA GLY A 249 -23.65 3.51 -12.30
C GLY A 249 -23.39 4.80 -13.05
N SER A 250 -23.76 5.96 -12.45
CA SER A 250 -23.43 7.23 -13.08
C SER A 250 -21.92 7.29 -13.32
N ASN A 251 -21.52 7.35 -14.60
CA ASN A 251 -20.14 7.59 -14.97
C ASN A 251 -19.78 8.96 -14.41
N LEU A 252 -19.03 8.99 -13.31
CA LEU A 252 -18.67 10.23 -12.66
C LEU A 252 -17.86 11.10 -13.63
N ALA A 253 -18.50 12.14 -14.17
CA ALA A 253 -17.87 13.13 -15.04
C ALA A 253 -17.16 14.21 -14.20
N GLY A 254 -16.36 13.77 -13.23
CA GLY A 254 -15.58 14.63 -12.35
C GLY A 254 -14.11 14.76 -12.77
N GLY A 255 -13.38 15.67 -12.13
CA GLY A 255 -11.98 15.94 -12.44
C GLY A 255 -11.42 17.13 -11.67
N VAL A 256 -10.32 17.69 -12.16
CA VAL A 256 -9.78 18.95 -11.65
C VAL A 256 -10.70 20.08 -12.14
N PRO A 257 -11.20 20.98 -11.26
CA PRO A 257 -12.08 22.06 -11.67
C PRO A 257 -11.44 22.95 -12.75
N ALA A 258 -12.22 23.30 -13.76
CA ALA A 258 -11.79 24.24 -14.80
C ALA A 258 -11.85 25.70 -14.29
N GLY A 259 -10.97 26.56 -14.78
CA GLY A 259 -11.03 28.01 -14.51
C GLY A 259 -10.65 28.41 -13.08
N LEU A 260 -9.95 27.55 -12.34
CA LEU A 260 -9.39 27.87 -11.03
C LEU A 260 -8.48 29.11 -11.13
N LYS A 261 -8.67 30.05 -10.19
CA LYS A 261 -7.83 31.25 -10.10
C LYS A 261 -6.53 30.90 -9.37
N PRO A 262 -5.35 31.22 -9.94
CA PRO A 262 -4.08 31.01 -9.25
C PRO A 262 -3.98 31.90 -8.01
N ASP A 263 -3.56 31.33 -6.89
CA ASP A 263 -3.11 32.08 -5.71
C ASP A 263 -1.69 32.60 -5.93
N VAL A 264 -0.85 31.78 -6.57
CA VAL A 264 0.54 32.10 -6.90
C VAL A 264 0.97 31.52 -8.24
N THR A 265 2.02 32.08 -8.82
CA THR A 265 2.55 31.73 -10.13
C THR A 265 4.04 31.37 -10.06
N VAL A 266 4.47 30.43 -10.92
CA VAL A 266 5.86 29.97 -10.99
C VAL A 266 6.38 30.07 -12.44
N CYS A 267 7.52 30.73 -12.65
CA CYS A 267 8.22 30.71 -13.95
C CYS A 267 9.74 30.81 -13.85
N LYS A 268 10.45 30.15 -14.79
CA LYS A 268 11.92 30.01 -14.80
C LYS A 268 12.72 31.32 -14.98
N GLY A 269 12.07 32.43 -15.36
CA GLY A 269 12.77 33.71 -15.58
C GLY A 269 11.83 34.90 -15.74
N GLY A 270 12.08 35.96 -14.96
CA GLY A 270 11.39 37.26 -15.04
C GLY A 270 10.78 37.72 -13.71
N SER A 271 10.59 39.03 -13.54
CA SER A 271 9.88 39.63 -12.40
C SER A 271 8.35 39.52 -12.50
N GLN A 272 7.86 38.59 -13.32
CA GLN A 272 6.44 38.48 -13.70
C GLN A 272 5.68 37.38 -12.95
N CYS A 273 6.40 36.46 -12.30
CA CYS A 273 5.80 35.43 -11.46
C CYS A 273 6.22 35.61 -10.00
N ASP A 274 5.44 35.05 -9.09
CA ASP A 274 5.67 35.15 -7.65
C ASP A 274 6.91 34.35 -7.23
N TYR A 275 7.13 33.19 -7.86
CA TYR A 275 8.24 32.28 -7.54
C TYR A 275 9.00 31.80 -8.77
N LYS A 276 10.25 31.36 -8.56
CA LYS A 276 11.11 30.80 -9.62
C LYS A 276 11.07 29.28 -9.66
N THR A 277 10.82 28.66 -8.51
CA THR A 277 10.75 27.21 -8.33
C THR A 277 9.38 26.80 -7.80
N VAL A 278 9.01 25.55 -8.08
CA VAL A 278 7.75 24.97 -7.60
C VAL A 278 7.83 24.77 -6.08
N GLN A 279 8.96 24.32 -5.55
CA GLN A 279 9.12 24.12 -4.10
C GLN A 279 8.97 25.43 -3.30
N GLU A 280 9.45 26.57 -3.80
CA GLU A 280 9.22 27.87 -3.15
C GLU A 280 7.73 28.20 -3.03
N ALA A 281 6.95 27.96 -4.10
CA ALA A 281 5.50 28.17 -4.09
C ALA A 281 4.78 27.22 -3.13
N VAL A 282 5.22 25.94 -3.05
CA VAL A 282 4.71 24.97 -2.08
C VAL A 282 5.00 25.43 -0.65
N ASN A 283 6.22 25.91 -0.38
CA ASN A 283 6.62 26.37 0.95
C ASN A 283 5.81 27.60 1.41
N ALA A 284 5.43 28.47 0.47
CA ALA A 284 4.66 29.68 0.74
C ALA A 284 3.16 29.43 1.00
N ALA A 285 2.64 28.28 0.57
CA ALA A 285 1.26 27.90 0.85
C ALA A 285 1.03 27.80 2.37
N PRO A 286 -0.13 28.22 2.89
CA PRO A 286 -0.43 28.09 4.32
C PRO A 286 -0.66 26.64 4.74
N ASP A 287 -0.27 26.32 5.97
CA ASP A 287 -0.47 24.99 6.55
C ASP A 287 -1.92 24.82 7.00
N ASN A 288 -2.53 23.68 6.66
CA ASN A 288 -3.89 23.29 7.07
C ASN A 288 -4.93 24.41 6.84
N GLU A 289 -4.84 25.13 5.71
CA GLU A 289 -5.79 26.17 5.38
C GLU A 289 -7.23 25.62 5.45
N GLY A 290 -8.14 26.41 6.03
CA GLY A 290 -9.46 25.97 6.50
C GLY A 290 -10.26 25.10 5.50
N SER A 291 -11.15 24.26 6.03
CA SER A 291 -11.85 23.21 5.29
C SER A 291 -12.34 23.63 3.90
N GLY A 292 -11.72 23.08 2.86
CA GLY A 292 -12.16 23.18 1.47
C GLY A 292 -11.54 24.30 0.64
N LYS A 293 -10.69 25.18 1.21
CA LYS A 293 -9.97 26.18 0.41
C LYS A 293 -8.80 25.51 -0.32
N GLN A 294 -8.79 25.65 -1.64
CA GLN A 294 -7.69 25.22 -2.50
C GLN A 294 -6.59 26.28 -2.51
N PHE A 295 -5.33 25.84 -2.57
CA PHE A 295 -4.19 26.72 -2.86
C PHE A 295 -3.63 26.38 -4.24
N VAL A 296 -3.87 27.27 -5.21
CA VAL A 296 -3.64 27.03 -6.63
C VAL A 296 -2.30 27.62 -7.06
N ILE A 297 -1.38 26.75 -7.45
CA ILE A 297 -0.06 27.09 -8.00
C ILE A 297 -0.12 26.92 -9.52
N LEU A 298 -0.06 28.04 -10.25
CA LEU A 298 0.05 28.02 -11.71
C LEU A 298 1.53 27.97 -12.12
N ILE A 299 1.94 26.84 -12.66
CA ILE A 299 3.29 26.53 -13.11
C ILE A 299 3.37 26.73 -14.61
N LYS A 300 4.02 27.83 -15.03
CA LYS A 300 4.13 28.18 -16.45
C LYS A 300 4.95 27.16 -17.23
N ALA A 301 4.82 27.22 -18.56
CA ALA A 301 5.61 26.39 -19.47
C ALA A 301 7.12 26.54 -19.18
N GLY A 302 7.80 25.41 -19.09
CA GLY A 302 9.19 25.32 -18.71
C GLY A 302 9.55 23.93 -18.18
N VAL A 303 10.84 23.64 -18.15
CA VAL A 303 11.39 22.44 -17.50
C VAL A 303 11.94 22.86 -16.16
N TYR A 304 11.49 22.30 -15.05
CA TYR A 304 11.86 22.62 -13.68
C TYR A 304 12.67 21.46 -13.11
N GLU A 305 13.99 21.63 -13.03
CA GLU A 305 14.92 20.64 -12.50
C GLU A 305 15.00 20.78 -10.98
N GLU A 306 14.04 20.18 -10.28
CA GLU A 306 13.92 20.28 -8.83
C GLU A 306 13.22 19.06 -8.24
N ILE A 307 13.49 18.80 -6.95
CA ILE A 307 12.78 17.79 -6.17
C ILE A 307 11.70 18.50 -5.36
N VAL A 308 10.45 18.15 -5.60
CA VAL A 308 9.29 18.79 -4.95
C VAL A 308 8.70 17.86 -3.89
N ARG A 309 8.43 18.40 -2.71
CA ARG A 309 7.76 17.73 -1.60
C ARG A 309 6.58 18.59 -1.15
N VAL A 310 5.39 18.02 -1.22
CA VAL A 310 4.16 18.58 -0.66
C VAL A 310 3.88 17.84 0.66
N PRO A 311 4.30 18.39 1.81
CA PRO A 311 4.21 17.68 3.09
C PRO A 311 2.77 17.60 3.61
N LEU A 312 2.57 16.83 4.68
CA LEU A 312 1.25 16.43 5.19
C LEU A 312 0.35 17.62 5.55
N GLU A 313 0.94 18.71 6.02
CA GLU A 313 0.28 19.95 6.39
C GLU A 313 -0.21 20.79 5.21
N LYS A 314 0.33 20.58 4.00
CA LYS A 314 -0.05 21.34 2.78
C LYS A 314 -1.24 20.69 2.08
N LYS A 315 -2.44 20.85 2.64
CA LYS A 315 -3.69 20.26 2.14
C LYS A 315 -4.30 21.09 1.00
N ASN A 316 -5.12 20.44 0.17
CA ASN A 316 -5.89 21.02 -0.94
C ASN A 316 -5.04 21.81 -1.95
N MET A 317 -3.78 21.40 -2.13
CA MET A 317 -2.87 22.04 -3.06
C MET A 317 -3.20 21.64 -4.51
N VAL A 318 -3.23 22.61 -5.41
CA VAL A 318 -3.52 22.39 -6.83
C VAL A 318 -2.35 22.82 -7.68
N PHE A 319 -1.79 21.91 -8.48
CA PHE A 319 -0.79 22.22 -9.50
C PHE A 319 -1.46 22.36 -10.87
N LEU A 320 -1.40 23.54 -11.47
CA LEU A 320 -1.88 23.77 -12.83
C LEU A 320 -0.69 24.08 -13.72
N GLY A 321 -0.47 23.26 -14.75
CA GLY A 321 0.51 23.53 -15.80
C GLY A 321 -0.11 24.10 -17.06
N ASP A 322 0.72 24.66 -17.94
CA ASP A 322 0.29 25.15 -19.27
C ASP A 322 0.05 23.98 -20.27
N GLY A 323 0.21 22.73 -19.84
CA GLY A 323 -0.11 21.50 -20.57
C GLY A 323 0.96 20.41 -20.46
N MET A 324 0.54 19.15 -20.61
CA MET A 324 1.46 17.99 -20.69
C MET A 324 2.55 18.24 -21.74
N GLY A 325 3.80 17.94 -21.38
CA GLY A 325 5.00 18.17 -22.20
C GLY A 325 5.45 19.63 -22.30
N LYS A 326 4.67 20.60 -21.79
CA LYS A 326 5.05 22.03 -21.77
C LYS A 326 5.52 22.47 -20.39
N THR A 327 4.84 22.03 -19.34
CA THR A 327 5.25 22.23 -17.94
C THR A 327 5.78 20.92 -17.40
N VAL A 328 7.10 20.82 -17.23
CA VAL A 328 7.79 19.58 -16.85
C VAL A 328 8.52 19.78 -15.52
N ILE A 329 8.24 18.98 -14.51
CA ILE A 329 9.05 18.90 -13.28
C ILE A 329 9.89 17.63 -13.37
N THR A 330 11.21 17.77 -13.36
CA THR A 330 12.15 16.68 -13.66
C THR A 330 13.24 16.52 -12.62
N GLY A 331 13.67 15.28 -12.43
CA GLY A 331 14.72 14.88 -11.50
C GLY A 331 15.38 13.58 -11.98
N SER A 332 16.37 13.08 -11.25
CA SER A 332 17.11 11.86 -11.64
C SER A 332 17.58 11.03 -10.45
N MET A 333 16.92 11.18 -9.29
CA MET A 333 17.24 10.40 -8.10
C MET A 333 16.87 8.93 -8.32
N ASN A 334 17.72 8.02 -7.83
CA ASN A 334 17.54 6.58 -7.99
C ASN A 334 18.25 5.81 -6.87
N VAL A 335 17.86 4.55 -6.67
CA VAL A 335 18.39 3.72 -5.57
C VAL A 335 19.88 3.34 -5.71
N GLY A 336 20.48 3.52 -6.90
CA GLY A 336 21.92 3.36 -7.10
C GLY A 336 22.74 4.46 -6.42
N GLN A 337 22.12 5.59 -6.09
CA GLN A 337 22.75 6.68 -5.35
C GLN A 337 22.80 6.37 -3.85
N GLN A 338 23.91 6.73 -3.20
CA GLN A 338 24.11 6.41 -1.79
C GLN A 338 23.02 7.03 -0.90
N GLY A 339 22.34 6.19 -0.12
CA GLY A 339 21.32 6.63 0.84
C GLY A 339 19.96 6.95 0.23
N VAL A 340 19.77 6.81 -1.08
CA VAL A 340 18.48 7.01 -1.74
C VAL A 340 17.68 5.72 -1.71
N THR A 341 16.48 5.77 -1.15
CA THR A 341 15.51 4.67 -1.21
C THR A 341 14.54 4.90 -2.38
N THR A 342 13.79 3.86 -2.78
CA THR A 342 12.71 4.04 -3.77
C THR A 342 11.75 5.16 -3.37
N PHE A 343 11.34 5.19 -2.09
CA PHE A 343 10.48 6.24 -1.54
C PHE A 343 11.08 7.66 -1.70
N ASN A 344 12.38 7.80 -1.41
CA ASN A 344 13.09 9.08 -1.49
C ASN A 344 13.49 9.47 -2.92
N SER A 345 13.43 8.55 -3.88
CA SER A 345 13.80 8.79 -5.29
C SER A 345 12.79 9.63 -6.09
N ALA A 346 11.59 9.85 -5.53
CA ALA A 346 10.52 10.58 -6.20
C ALA A 346 10.97 11.99 -6.61
N THR A 347 10.83 12.36 -7.89
CA THR A 347 10.98 13.76 -8.32
C THR A 347 9.95 14.62 -7.61
N VAL A 348 8.68 14.22 -7.63
CA VAL A 348 7.60 14.88 -6.89
C VAL A 348 6.97 13.88 -5.91
N GLY A 349 6.94 14.24 -4.62
CA GLY A 349 6.31 13.46 -3.56
C GLY A 349 5.22 14.27 -2.87
N VAL A 350 4.01 13.75 -2.84
CA VAL A 350 2.82 14.45 -2.30
C VAL A 350 2.23 13.65 -1.15
N VAL A 351 2.07 14.28 0.01
CA VAL A 351 1.49 13.69 1.22
C VAL A 351 0.24 14.44 1.69
N GLY A 352 0.19 15.76 1.52
CA GLY A 352 -0.98 16.57 1.89
C GLY A 352 -2.26 16.14 1.16
N ASP A 353 -3.35 15.94 1.90
CA ASP A 353 -4.63 15.46 1.37
C ASP A 353 -5.31 16.44 0.42
N GLY A 354 -6.12 15.93 -0.50
CA GLY A 354 -6.89 16.72 -1.46
C GLY A 354 -6.04 17.33 -2.58
N PHE A 355 -4.86 16.77 -2.85
CA PHE A 355 -3.98 17.25 -3.90
C PHE A 355 -4.64 17.12 -5.28
N MET A 356 -4.52 18.14 -6.11
CA MET A 356 -4.94 18.10 -7.50
C MET A 356 -3.82 18.51 -8.44
N ALA A 357 -3.78 17.91 -9.63
CA ALA A 357 -2.86 18.34 -10.67
C ALA A 357 -3.48 18.23 -12.06
N SER A 358 -3.24 19.24 -12.90
CA SER A 358 -3.62 19.21 -14.31
C SER A 358 -2.62 19.91 -15.22
N GLY A 359 -2.32 19.29 -16.37
CA GLY A 359 -1.44 19.86 -17.37
C GLY A 359 0.04 19.87 -17.00
N VAL A 360 0.49 18.95 -16.15
CA VAL A 360 1.90 18.84 -15.69
C VAL A 360 2.50 17.51 -16.11
N THR A 361 3.76 17.52 -16.54
CA THR A 361 4.58 16.31 -16.70
C THR A 361 5.49 16.15 -15.48
N PHE A 362 5.44 14.99 -14.84
CA PHE A 362 6.34 14.56 -13.78
C PHE A 362 7.34 13.56 -14.35
N GLU A 363 8.64 13.84 -14.24
CA GLU A 363 9.67 13.06 -14.91
C GLU A 363 10.79 12.62 -13.96
N ASN A 364 11.26 11.38 -14.13
CA ASN A 364 12.55 10.92 -13.62
C ASN A 364 13.44 10.41 -14.77
N THR A 365 14.57 11.08 -14.98
CA THR A 365 15.51 10.86 -16.09
C THR A 365 16.68 9.92 -15.74
N ALA A 366 16.65 9.25 -14.58
CA ALA A 366 17.76 8.37 -14.16
C ALA A 366 18.09 7.26 -15.19
N GLY A 367 17.10 6.84 -15.97
CA GLY A 367 17.29 5.89 -17.07
C GLY A 367 17.08 4.43 -16.67
N PRO A 368 17.13 3.52 -17.65
CA PRO A 368 16.77 2.11 -17.45
C PRO A 368 17.75 1.30 -16.57
N ASP A 369 19.04 1.67 -16.52
CA ASP A 369 20.05 0.95 -15.72
C ASP A 369 20.17 1.47 -14.28
N ALA A 370 19.40 2.50 -13.92
CA ALA A 370 19.42 3.11 -12.59
C ALA A 370 18.59 2.33 -11.55
N HIS A 371 17.93 1.24 -11.96
CA HIS A 371 16.93 0.52 -11.18
C HIS A 371 15.77 1.45 -10.77
N GLN A 372 15.23 1.32 -9.55
CA GLN A 372 14.08 2.09 -9.09
C GLN A 372 14.36 3.61 -9.08
N ALA A 373 13.52 4.37 -9.79
CA ALA A 373 13.62 5.81 -9.91
C ALA A 373 12.22 6.43 -10.14
N VAL A 374 11.63 6.96 -9.07
CA VAL A 374 10.23 7.41 -9.06
C VAL A 374 10.11 8.81 -9.67
N ALA A 375 9.15 8.99 -10.58
CA ALA A 375 8.79 10.32 -11.12
C ALA A 375 7.78 11.02 -10.20
N PHE A 376 6.74 10.30 -9.78
CA PHE A 376 5.70 10.83 -8.92
C PHE A 376 5.32 9.80 -7.85
N ARG A 377 5.27 10.26 -6.59
CA ARG A 377 4.75 9.50 -5.44
C ARG A 377 3.55 10.24 -4.86
N SER A 378 2.44 9.53 -4.67
CA SER A 378 1.26 10.04 -3.98
C SER A 378 0.89 9.22 -2.76
N ASP A 379 0.76 9.93 -1.65
CA ASP A 379 0.28 9.54 -0.32
C ASP A 379 -0.91 10.43 0.09
N SER A 380 -1.47 11.18 -0.86
CA SER A 380 -2.57 12.13 -0.66
C SER A 380 -3.90 11.41 -0.78
N ASP A 381 -4.69 11.40 0.29
CA ASP A 381 -6.07 10.94 0.21
C ASP A 381 -6.90 11.93 -0.60
N LEU A 382 -7.86 11.40 -1.36
CA LEU A 382 -8.76 12.20 -2.20
C LEU A 382 -8.01 13.01 -3.27
N SER A 383 -6.92 12.45 -3.82
CA SER A 383 -6.14 13.12 -4.86
C SER A 383 -6.73 12.94 -6.26
N VAL A 384 -6.77 14.03 -7.04
CA VAL A 384 -7.27 14.05 -8.42
C VAL A 384 -6.17 14.53 -9.37
N VAL A 385 -5.68 13.64 -10.22
CA VAL A 385 -4.67 13.96 -11.22
C VAL A 385 -5.27 13.76 -12.62
N GLU A 386 -5.41 14.83 -13.38
CA GLU A 386 -6.10 14.83 -14.67
C GLU A 386 -5.25 15.46 -15.76
N ASN A 387 -5.17 14.88 -16.96
CA ASN A 387 -4.36 15.44 -18.06
C ASN A 387 -2.90 15.70 -17.64
N CYS A 388 -2.30 14.74 -16.93
CA CYS A 388 -0.89 14.77 -16.54
C CYS A 388 -0.11 13.64 -17.21
N GLU A 389 1.20 13.83 -17.30
CA GLU A 389 2.12 12.85 -17.86
C GLU A 389 3.13 12.39 -16.80
N PHE A 390 3.41 11.09 -16.75
CA PHE A 390 4.40 10.50 -15.85
C PHE A 390 5.44 9.78 -16.69
N LEU A 391 6.68 10.26 -16.66
CA LEU A 391 7.78 9.74 -17.46
C LEU A 391 8.87 9.15 -16.57
N GLY A 392 9.15 7.87 -16.76
CA GLY A 392 10.24 7.20 -16.08
C GLY A 392 10.56 5.85 -16.71
N ASN A 393 11.27 5.02 -15.93
CA ASN A 393 11.59 3.65 -16.30
C ASN A 393 11.00 2.70 -15.24
N GLN A 394 11.85 2.10 -14.41
CA GLN A 394 11.42 1.24 -13.33
C GLN A 394 10.82 2.10 -12.20
N ASP A 395 9.66 1.69 -11.68
CA ASP A 395 8.98 2.34 -10.56
C ASP A 395 8.53 3.80 -10.84
N THR A 396 8.05 4.11 -12.05
CA THR A 396 7.70 5.49 -12.48
C THR A 396 6.66 6.18 -11.59
N LEU A 397 5.50 5.55 -11.38
CA LEU A 397 4.38 6.07 -10.61
C LEU A 397 4.20 5.25 -9.34
N TYR A 398 4.51 5.85 -8.20
CA TYR A 398 4.32 5.26 -6.88
C TYR A 398 2.98 5.72 -6.29
N ALA A 399 1.91 5.01 -6.64
CA ALA A 399 0.59 5.18 -6.05
C ALA A 399 0.57 4.52 -4.66
N HIS A 400 1.21 5.18 -3.69
CA HIS A 400 1.69 4.56 -2.47
C HIS A 400 0.56 4.11 -1.53
N ALA A 401 -0.35 5.01 -1.17
CA ALA A 401 -1.43 4.75 -0.22
C ALA A 401 -2.68 5.61 -0.50
N LEU A 402 -3.80 5.29 0.17
CA LEU A 402 -5.06 6.06 0.18
C LEU A 402 -5.80 6.10 -1.17
N ARG A 403 -6.83 6.95 -1.31
CA ARG A 403 -7.70 7.00 -2.49
C ARG A 403 -7.19 8.02 -3.50
N GLN A 404 -7.04 7.58 -4.75
CA GLN A 404 -6.43 8.37 -5.82
C GLN A 404 -7.20 8.18 -7.12
N TYR A 405 -7.41 9.27 -7.86
CA TYR A 405 -8.05 9.25 -9.18
C TYR A 405 -7.14 9.85 -10.24
N TYR A 406 -6.83 9.06 -11.26
CA TYR A 406 -6.02 9.44 -12.42
C TYR A 406 -6.88 9.41 -13.67
N LYS A 407 -7.05 10.54 -14.35
CA LYS A 407 -7.96 10.65 -15.49
C LYS A 407 -7.28 11.26 -16.70
N SER A 408 -7.41 10.66 -17.87
CA SER A 408 -6.82 11.17 -19.12
C SER A 408 -5.31 11.40 -19.02
N CYS A 409 -4.62 10.60 -18.18
CA CYS A 409 -3.18 10.71 -17.97
C CYS A 409 -2.41 9.84 -18.95
N ARG A 410 -1.16 10.23 -19.22
CA ARG A 410 -0.18 9.39 -19.93
C ARG A 410 0.86 8.88 -18.93
N ILE A 411 1.02 7.56 -18.84
CA ILE A 411 1.95 6.93 -17.89
C ILE A 411 2.92 6.06 -18.68
N GLN A 412 4.22 6.35 -18.58
CA GLN A 412 5.26 5.68 -19.34
C GLN A 412 6.34 5.09 -18.42
N GLY A 413 6.64 3.80 -18.58
CA GLY A 413 7.72 3.12 -17.86
C GLY A 413 7.96 1.70 -18.34
N ASN A 414 8.65 0.86 -17.56
CA ASN A 414 8.96 -0.52 -17.97
C ASN A 414 8.70 -1.59 -16.90
N VAL A 415 9.41 -1.57 -15.79
CA VAL A 415 9.29 -2.55 -14.71
C VAL A 415 8.50 -1.94 -13.57
N ASP A 416 7.40 -2.59 -13.20
CA ASP A 416 6.59 -2.22 -12.03
C ASP A 416 6.24 -0.73 -12.01
N PHE A 417 6.04 -0.14 -13.19
CA PHE A 417 6.07 1.31 -13.33
C PHE A 417 4.79 1.98 -12.82
N ILE A 418 3.78 1.19 -12.44
CA ILE A 418 2.66 1.60 -11.59
C ILE A 418 2.62 0.65 -10.39
N PHE A 419 3.03 1.12 -9.22
CA PHE A 419 3.18 0.28 -8.02
C PHE A 419 2.74 0.99 -6.74
N GLY A 420 2.58 0.23 -5.66
CA GLY A 420 2.11 0.75 -4.36
C GLY A 420 0.86 0.04 -3.85
N ASN A 421 0.26 0.58 -2.80
CA ASN A 421 -0.86 -0.01 -2.07
C ASN A 421 -2.03 0.98 -1.92
N SER A 422 -2.17 1.96 -2.81
CA SER A 422 -3.35 2.82 -2.82
C SER A 422 -4.60 2.08 -3.31
N ALA A 423 -5.76 2.67 -3.06
CA ALA A 423 -6.96 2.48 -3.87
C ALA A 423 -6.89 3.49 -5.02
N ALA A 424 -6.20 3.13 -6.12
CA ALA A 424 -6.04 4.00 -7.27
C ALA A 424 -6.93 3.58 -8.43
N PHE A 425 -7.59 4.57 -9.00
CA PHE A 425 -8.49 4.42 -10.13
C PHE A 425 -7.94 5.19 -11.32
N PHE A 426 -7.64 4.47 -12.39
CA PHE A 426 -7.11 4.99 -13.64
C PHE A 426 -8.23 4.94 -14.69
N GLN A 427 -8.66 6.10 -15.17
CA GLN A 427 -9.72 6.22 -16.17
C GLN A 427 -9.19 6.93 -17.41
N ASP A 428 -9.52 6.42 -18.59
CA ASP A 428 -9.19 7.04 -19.89
C ASP A 428 -7.68 7.30 -20.07
N CYS A 429 -6.82 6.52 -19.39
CA CYS A 429 -5.38 6.73 -19.40
C CYS A 429 -4.69 6.00 -20.56
N LEU A 430 -3.60 6.57 -21.04
CA LEU A 430 -2.67 5.92 -21.98
C LEU A 430 -1.46 5.39 -21.20
N VAL A 431 -1.32 4.08 -21.15
CA VAL A 431 -0.25 3.37 -20.44
C VAL A 431 0.75 2.82 -21.46
N LEU A 432 1.99 3.29 -21.41
CA LEU A 432 3.02 3.01 -22.41
C LEU A 432 4.23 2.29 -21.82
N VAL A 433 4.51 1.09 -22.34
CA VAL A 433 5.78 0.41 -22.10
C VAL A 433 6.89 1.11 -22.89
N ALA A 434 7.91 1.57 -22.19
CA ALA A 434 9.14 2.12 -22.75
C ALA A 434 10.26 1.05 -22.80
N PRO A 435 11.27 1.22 -23.66
CA PRO A 435 12.45 0.36 -23.68
C PRO A 435 13.19 0.38 -22.33
N ARG A 436 13.62 -0.79 -21.88
CA ARG A 436 14.31 -1.05 -20.60
C ARG A 436 15.82 -1.28 -20.75
N GLN A 437 16.38 -1.34 -21.96
CA GLN A 437 17.77 -1.78 -22.16
C GLN A 437 18.65 -0.82 -22.96
N ILE A 438 19.95 -0.79 -22.61
CA ILE A 438 21.03 -0.36 -23.51
C ILE A 438 21.12 -1.27 -24.76
N ASN A 439 20.74 -2.56 -24.63
CA ASN A 439 20.82 -3.62 -25.65
C ASN A 439 19.45 -4.27 -25.99
N PRO A 440 18.46 -3.49 -26.45
CA PRO A 440 17.06 -3.91 -26.58
C PRO A 440 16.83 -5.12 -27.50
N GLU A 441 17.76 -5.48 -28.38
CA GLU A 441 17.68 -6.64 -29.27
C GLU A 441 17.67 -8.00 -28.54
N LYS A 442 18.06 -8.01 -27.26
CA LYS A 442 18.00 -9.19 -26.38
C LYS A 442 16.63 -9.38 -25.76
N GLY A 443 15.75 -8.39 -25.86
CA GLY A 443 14.40 -8.41 -25.34
C GLY A 443 14.30 -8.25 -23.84
N GLU A 444 13.08 -8.04 -23.37
CA GLU A 444 12.79 -7.51 -22.05
C GLU A 444 11.62 -8.23 -21.41
N LYS A 445 11.60 -8.21 -20.07
CA LYS A 445 10.46 -8.65 -19.28
C LYS A 445 9.93 -7.47 -18.47
N ASN A 446 8.76 -6.97 -18.82
CA ASN A 446 8.17 -5.77 -18.26
C ASN A 446 6.84 -6.11 -17.60
N ALA A 447 6.54 -5.47 -16.49
CA ALA A 447 5.26 -5.60 -15.79
C ALA A 447 4.68 -4.20 -15.63
N VAL A 448 3.44 -4.01 -16.08
CA VAL A 448 2.76 -2.71 -15.97
C VAL A 448 2.52 -2.38 -14.50
N THR A 449 1.98 -3.33 -13.74
CA THR A 449 1.66 -3.10 -12.33
C THR A 449 2.40 -4.01 -11.34
N ALA A 450 2.59 -3.47 -10.14
CA ALA A 450 3.03 -4.23 -8.96
C ALA A 450 2.25 -3.78 -7.71
N HIS A 451 1.00 -4.23 -7.58
CA HIS A 451 0.14 -3.85 -6.44
C HIS A 451 0.55 -4.55 -5.15
N GLY A 452 0.58 -3.78 -4.06
CA GLY A 452 1.21 -4.10 -2.79
C GLY A 452 0.26 -4.33 -1.62
N ARG A 453 -0.96 -4.83 -1.83
CA ARG A 453 -1.88 -5.17 -0.71
C ARG A 453 -1.31 -6.27 0.19
N ILE A 454 -1.14 -5.95 1.47
CA ILE A 454 -0.56 -6.85 2.49
C ILE A 454 -1.60 -7.56 3.35
N ASP A 455 -2.84 -7.06 3.39
CA ASP A 455 -3.92 -7.62 4.19
C ASP A 455 -5.24 -7.66 3.41
N ALA A 456 -6.07 -8.71 3.58
CA ALA A 456 -7.37 -8.79 2.89
C ALA A 456 -8.37 -7.73 3.37
N ALA A 457 -8.21 -7.25 4.60
CA ALA A 457 -9.05 -6.20 5.16
C ALA A 457 -8.83 -4.84 4.48
N GLN A 458 -7.68 -4.66 3.81
CA GLN A 458 -7.36 -3.43 3.10
C GLN A 458 -8.30 -3.24 1.89
N SER A 459 -8.86 -2.05 1.81
CA SER A 459 -9.76 -1.62 0.72
C SER A 459 -9.02 -1.15 -0.54
N THR A 460 -7.75 -1.56 -0.72
CA THR A 460 -6.81 -1.02 -1.71
C THR A 460 -6.71 -1.90 -2.96
N GLY A 461 -6.29 -1.33 -4.08
CA GLY A 461 -6.24 -2.02 -5.38
C GLY A 461 -6.02 -1.04 -6.52
N PHE A 462 -5.62 -1.55 -7.68
CA PHE A 462 -5.58 -0.76 -8.91
C PHE A 462 -6.74 -1.14 -9.82
N VAL A 463 -7.51 -0.15 -10.25
CA VAL A 463 -8.59 -0.30 -11.24
C VAL A 463 -8.21 0.51 -12.47
N PHE A 464 -8.14 -0.15 -13.63
CA PHE A 464 -7.99 0.49 -14.93
C PHE A 464 -9.32 0.38 -15.66
N GLN A 465 -9.93 1.50 -16.03
CA GLN A 465 -11.17 1.56 -16.78
C GLN A 465 -10.98 2.38 -18.05
N ASN A 466 -11.35 1.81 -19.20
CA ASN A 466 -11.25 2.49 -20.51
C ASN A 466 -9.84 3.02 -20.83
N CYS A 467 -8.80 2.38 -20.27
CA CYS A 467 -7.41 2.70 -20.57
C CYS A 467 -6.91 1.98 -21.82
N VAL A 468 -5.87 2.53 -22.45
CA VAL A 468 -5.11 1.89 -23.54
C VAL A 468 -3.75 1.45 -23.02
N ILE A 469 -3.43 0.17 -23.18
CA ILE A 469 -2.15 -0.41 -22.74
C ILE A 469 -1.37 -0.74 -24.01
N ASN A 470 -0.33 0.04 -24.29
CA ASN A 470 0.49 -0.06 -25.48
C ASN A 470 2.00 0.10 -25.16
N GLY A 471 2.86 0.12 -26.17
CA GLY A 471 4.25 0.56 -26.07
C GLY A 471 4.44 1.96 -26.65
N THR A 472 5.52 2.64 -26.27
CA THR A 472 5.98 3.82 -27.03
C THR A 472 6.32 3.42 -28.47
N ASP A 473 6.32 4.37 -29.41
CA ASP A 473 6.69 4.09 -30.81
C ASP A 473 8.05 3.38 -30.92
N ALA A 474 9.02 3.83 -30.11
CA ALA A 474 10.34 3.21 -30.01
C ALA A 474 10.26 1.76 -29.50
N TYR A 475 9.46 1.48 -28.47
CA TYR A 475 9.27 0.13 -27.97
C TYR A 475 8.55 -0.77 -28.98
N MET A 476 7.50 -0.26 -29.63
CA MET A 476 6.73 -1.02 -30.61
C MET A 476 7.58 -1.39 -31.84
N GLY A 477 8.49 -0.51 -32.27
CA GLY A 477 9.49 -0.84 -33.30
C GLY A 477 10.35 -2.04 -32.92
N LEU A 478 10.82 -2.11 -31.66
CA LEU A 478 11.59 -3.25 -31.14
C LEU A 478 10.72 -4.52 -31.05
N TYR A 479 9.50 -4.37 -30.52
CA TYR A 479 8.54 -5.46 -30.38
C TYR A 479 8.23 -6.12 -31.73
N PHE A 480 7.88 -5.33 -32.77
CA PHE A 480 7.55 -5.89 -34.08
C PHE A 480 8.77 -6.48 -34.81
N ASN A 481 9.97 -5.97 -34.54
CA ASN A 481 11.20 -6.55 -35.08
C ASN A 481 11.49 -7.94 -34.50
N LYS A 482 11.24 -8.18 -33.21
CA LYS A 482 11.51 -9.48 -32.56
C LYS A 482 10.55 -9.79 -31.39
N PRO A 483 9.27 -10.08 -31.64
CA PRO A 483 8.25 -10.19 -30.59
C PRO A 483 8.49 -11.36 -29.62
N SER A 484 9.29 -12.36 -30.03
CA SER A 484 9.58 -13.52 -29.20
C SER A 484 10.39 -13.19 -27.94
N VAL A 485 11.15 -12.09 -27.94
CA VAL A 485 12.03 -11.71 -26.80
C VAL A 485 11.48 -10.56 -25.96
N HIS A 486 10.49 -9.82 -26.46
CA HIS A 486 9.81 -8.75 -25.73
C HIS A 486 8.55 -9.28 -25.06
N LYS A 487 8.56 -9.36 -23.72
CA LYS A 487 7.48 -9.93 -22.90
C LYS A 487 6.93 -8.87 -21.96
N ASN A 488 5.68 -8.48 -22.17
CA ASN A 488 4.97 -7.54 -21.32
C ASN A 488 3.82 -8.23 -20.61
N TYR A 489 3.64 -7.90 -19.34
CA TYR A 489 2.62 -8.45 -18.47
C TYR A 489 1.82 -7.29 -17.86
N LEU A 490 0.54 -7.50 -17.65
CA LEU A 490 -0.38 -6.58 -16.99
C LEU A 490 0.06 -6.29 -15.55
N GLY A 491 0.67 -7.26 -14.86
CA GLY A 491 1.25 -7.05 -13.54
C GLY A 491 1.87 -8.28 -12.90
N ARG A 492 2.40 -8.08 -11.69
CA ARG A 492 2.93 -9.14 -10.80
C ARG A 492 2.70 -8.84 -9.30
N PRO A 493 2.48 -9.86 -8.45
CA PRO A 493 2.00 -9.65 -7.09
C PRO A 493 3.14 -9.27 -6.14
N TRP A 494 3.39 -7.98 -5.97
CA TRP A 494 4.41 -7.50 -5.04
C TRP A 494 4.15 -7.97 -3.59
N LYS A 495 2.88 -8.10 -3.21
CA LYS A 495 2.44 -8.57 -1.89
C LYS A 495 1.32 -9.60 -1.97
N GLN A 496 1.10 -10.31 -0.86
CA GLN A 496 0.27 -11.52 -0.78
C GLN A 496 -1.17 -11.34 -1.29
N TYR A 497 -1.80 -10.19 -1.05
CA TYR A 497 -3.19 -9.94 -1.43
C TYR A 497 -3.31 -9.01 -2.64
N SER A 498 -2.26 -8.89 -3.46
CA SER A 498 -2.19 -8.00 -4.64
C SER A 498 -3.50 -7.97 -5.42
N ARG A 499 -4.01 -6.77 -5.72
CA ARG A 499 -5.29 -6.59 -6.40
C ARG A 499 -5.17 -5.61 -7.56
N THR A 500 -5.44 -6.08 -8.77
CA THR A 500 -5.40 -5.26 -9.99
C THR A 500 -6.46 -5.73 -10.97
N VAL A 501 -7.19 -4.80 -11.56
CA VAL A 501 -8.22 -5.11 -12.56
C VAL A 501 -8.14 -4.22 -13.79
N PHE A 502 -8.42 -4.80 -14.96
CA PHE A 502 -8.54 -4.09 -16.24
C PHE A 502 -9.95 -4.30 -16.80
N ILE A 503 -10.70 -3.21 -16.92
CA ILE A 503 -12.13 -3.19 -17.28
C ILE A 503 -12.29 -2.33 -18.53
N GLN A 504 -12.79 -2.93 -19.61
CA GLN A 504 -13.04 -2.25 -20.89
C GLN A 504 -11.79 -1.52 -21.42
N CYS A 505 -10.61 -2.06 -21.16
CA CYS A 505 -9.34 -1.53 -21.65
C CYS A 505 -9.04 -2.06 -23.06
N THR A 506 -8.33 -1.27 -23.85
CA THR A 506 -7.68 -1.76 -25.06
C THR A 506 -6.29 -2.29 -24.71
N LEU A 507 -6.13 -3.60 -24.80
CA LEU A 507 -4.85 -4.29 -24.59
C LEU A 507 -4.22 -4.57 -25.96
N GLU A 508 -3.17 -3.83 -26.29
CA GLU A 508 -2.51 -3.95 -27.59
C GLU A 508 -1.65 -5.22 -27.71
N ALA A 509 -1.16 -5.48 -28.92
CA ALA A 509 -0.46 -6.72 -29.29
C ALA A 509 0.77 -7.05 -28.42
N LEU A 510 1.35 -6.09 -27.70
CA LEU A 510 2.53 -6.30 -26.85
C LEU A 510 2.25 -7.12 -25.58
N VAL A 511 0.98 -7.25 -25.16
CA VAL A 511 0.60 -7.99 -23.95
C VAL A 511 0.77 -9.48 -24.20
N SER A 512 1.58 -10.14 -23.37
CA SER A 512 1.86 -11.58 -23.52
C SER A 512 0.58 -12.40 -23.29
N PRO A 513 0.39 -13.55 -23.99
CA PRO A 513 -0.80 -14.38 -23.80
C PRO A 513 -1.06 -14.79 -22.35
N GLN A 514 0.01 -15.03 -21.58
CA GLN A 514 -0.04 -15.32 -20.14
C GLN A 514 -0.74 -14.22 -19.33
N GLY A 515 -0.70 -12.98 -19.81
CA GLY A 515 -1.25 -11.77 -19.19
C GLY A 515 -0.47 -11.31 -17.96
N TRP A 516 -0.18 -12.23 -17.03
CA TRP A 516 0.31 -11.90 -15.69
C TRP A 516 1.56 -12.71 -15.35
N LEU A 517 2.40 -12.16 -14.48
CA LEU A 517 3.70 -12.72 -14.14
C LEU A 517 3.75 -13.09 -12.65
N PRO A 518 4.21 -14.30 -12.27
CA PRO A 518 4.46 -14.62 -10.87
C PRO A 518 5.55 -13.71 -10.28
N TRP A 519 5.44 -13.39 -9.00
CA TRP A 519 6.50 -12.68 -8.29
C TRP A 519 7.70 -13.60 -8.03
N SER A 520 7.45 -14.73 -7.39
CA SER A 520 8.44 -15.80 -7.14
C SER A 520 7.73 -17.10 -6.75
N GLY A 521 7.94 -18.17 -7.52
CA GLY A 521 7.25 -19.45 -7.32
C GLY A 521 5.73 -19.26 -7.22
N ASP A 522 5.13 -19.91 -6.23
CA ASP A 522 3.67 -19.86 -6.00
C ASP A 522 3.25 -18.77 -4.99
N PHE A 523 4.16 -17.85 -4.64
CA PHE A 523 3.82 -16.74 -3.73
C PHE A 523 2.62 -15.94 -4.25
N ALA A 524 1.65 -15.72 -3.36
CA ALA A 524 0.42 -14.94 -3.57
C ALA A 524 -0.59 -15.51 -4.58
N LEU A 525 -0.29 -16.59 -5.32
CA LEU A 525 -1.13 -17.02 -6.44
C LEU A 525 -2.54 -17.43 -5.99
N ASP A 526 -2.68 -17.98 -4.78
CA ASP A 526 -3.95 -18.39 -4.19
C ASP A 526 -4.74 -17.24 -3.54
N THR A 527 -4.09 -16.10 -3.26
CA THR A 527 -4.66 -15.00 -2.44
C THR A 527 -4.80 -13.67 -3.17
N LEU A 528 -4.05 -13.46 -4.26
CA LEU A 528 -4.17 -12.28 -5.11
C LEU A 528 -5.51 -12.25 -5.85
N TYR A 529 -5.91 -11.09 -6.37
CA TYR A 529 -7.02 -10.97 -7.31
C TYR A 529 -6.62 -10.15 -8.54
N TYR A 530 -6.41 -10.84 -9.67
CA TYR A 530 -6.16 -10.24 -10.98
C TYR A 530 -7.32 -10.51 -11.92
N GLY A 531 -8.06 -9.44 -12.23
CA GLY A 531 -9.33 -9.50 -12.95
C GLY A 531 -9.29 -8.78 -14.30
N GLU A 532 -9.92 -9.39 -15.30
CA GLU A 532 -10.18 -8.76 -16.60
C GLU A 532 -11.69 -8.77 -16.89
N PHE A 533 -12.21 -7.71 -17.52
CA PHE A 533 -13.61 -7.61 -17.94
C PHE A 533 -13.73 -6.85 -19.26
N GLU A 534 -14.31 -7.48 -20.28
CA GLU A 534 -14.64 -6.85 -21.58
C GLU A 534 -13.49 -6.06 -22.23
N ASN A 535 -12.25 -6.51 -22.06
CA ASN A 535 -11.09 -5.89 -22.70
C ASN A 535 -11.06 -6.18 -24.22
N THR A 536 -10.63 -5.21 -25.02
CA THR A 536 -10.50 -5.29 -26.48
C THR A 536 -9.04 -5.21 -26.92
N GLY A 537 -8.77 -5.38 -28.22
CA GLY A 537 -7.42 -5.30 -28.78
C GLY A 537 -6.72 -6.65 -28.91
N ALA A 538 -5.59 -6.67 -29.62
CA ALA A 538 -4.90 -7.93 -29.97
C ALA A 538 -4.33 -8.69 -28.75
N GLY A 539 -4.09 -8.00 -27.64
CA GLY A 539 -3.60 -8.57 -26.37
C GLY A 539 -4.70 -9.03 -25.40
N SER A 540 -5.98 -8.85 -25.75
CA SER A 540 -7.09 -9.14 -24.81
C SER A 540 -7.57 -10.59 -24.80
N ASN A 541 -7.05 -11.46 -25.69
CA ASN A 541 -7.44 -12.87 -25.69
C ASN A 541 -7.01 -13.56 -24.39
N THR A 542 -8.00 -14.03 -23.61
CA THR A 542 -7.79 -14.63 -22.29
C THR A 542 -7.53 -16.13 -22.31
N SER A 543 -7.68 -16.81 -23.46
CA SER A 543 -7.51 -18.28 -23.56
C SER A 543 -6.11 -18.79 -23.19
N GLY A 544 -5.09 -17.92 -23.28
CA GLY A 544 -3.70 -18.22 -22.92
C GLY A 544 -3.27 -17.73 -21.54
N ARG A 545 -4.20 -17.18 -20.74
CA ARG A 545 -3.89 -16.61 -19.42
C ARG A 545 -3.43 -17.70 -18.46
N VAL A 546 -2.60 -17.29 -17.51
CA VAL A 546 -2.24 -18.14 -16.38
C VAL A 546 -3.48 -18.51 -15.56
N PRO A 547 -3.56 -19.76 -15.03
CA PRO A 547 -4.80 -20.30 -14.46
C PRO A 547 -5.23 -19.63 -13.14
N TRP A 548 -4.33 -18.92 -12.48
CA TRP A 548 -4.59 -18.17 -11.26
C TRP A 548 -5.13 -16.74 -11.54
N THR A 549 -5.65 -16.46 -12.72
CA THR A 549 -6.32 -15.17 -13.02
C THR A 549 -7.83 -15.34 -13.06
N SER A 550 -8.56 -14.23 -13.01
CA SER A 550 -10.02 -14.22 -12.94
C SER A 550 -10.62 -13.41 -14.08
N GLN A 551 -11.77 -13.85 -14.58
CA GLN A 551 -12.70 -12.98 -15.29
C GLN A 551 -13.64 -12.39 -14.25
N ILE A 552 -13.83 -11.07 -14.25
CA ILE A 552 -14.76 -10.44 -13.31
C ILE A 552 -16.18 -10.81 -13.73
N PRO A 553 -17.02 -11.37 -12.85
CA PRO A 553 -18.42 -11.61 -13.18
C PRO A 553 -19.15 -10.29 -13.45
N GLY A 554 -20.00 -10.26 -14.48
CA GLY A 554 -20.66 -9.03 -14.94
C GLY A 554 -21.54 -8.38 -13.86
N GLU A 555 -22.14 -9.18 -12.98
CA GLU A 555 -22.92 -8.73 -11.83
C GLU A 555 -22.08 -8.01 -10.76
N HIS A 556 -20.76 -8.21 -10.75
CA HIS A 556 -19.85 -7.66 -9.75
C HIS A 556 -18.94 -6.56 -10.28
N VAL A 557 -18.90 -6.31 -11.60
CA VAL A 557 -18.02 -5.29 -12.20
C VAL A 557 -18.21 -3.90 -11.57
N ARG A 558 -19.43 -3.58 -11.14
CA ARG A 558 -19.77 -2.29 -10.52
C ARG A 558 -19.16 -2.07 -9.13
N SER A 559 -18.69 -3.11 -8.46
CA SER A 559 -17.88 -2.95 -7.24
C SER A 559 -16.58 -2.19 -7.52
N TYR A 560 -16.13 -2.18 -8.79
CA TYR A 560 -15.01 -1.39 -9.29
C TYR A 560 -15.44 -0.11 -10.03
N SER A 561 -16.59 0.49 -9.72
CA SER A 561 -16.90 1.84 -10.21
C SER A 561 -16.20 2.90 -9.36
N VAL A 562 -16.04 4.11 -9.90
CA VAL A 562 -15.44 5.25 -9.16
C VAL A 562 -16.12 5.49 -7.81
N GLY A 563 -17.46 5.47 -7.76
CA GLY A 563 -18.22 5.66 -6.52
C GLY A 563 -18.13 4.49 -5.54
N ASN A 564 -18.12 3.24 -6.02
CA ASN A 564 -18.04 2.10 -5.09
C ASN A 564 -16.62 1.85 -4.59
N PHE A 565 -15.62 1.95 -5.47
CA PHE A 565 -14.24 1.60 -5.16
C PHE A 565 -13.52 2.67 -4.35
N ILE A 566 -13.60 3.94 -4.78
CA ILE A 566 -12.92 5.07 -4.12
C ILE A 566 -13.87 6.12 -3.54
N GLN A 567 -15.19 5.89 -3.56
CA GLN A 567 -16.18 6.86 -3.06
C GLN A 567 -16.08 8.20 -3.78
N GLY A 568 -15.67 8.18 -5.05
CA GLY A 568 -15.34 9.38 -5.81
C GLY A 568 -16.50 10.36 -5.99
N ASP A 569 -17.74 9.87 -5.94
CA ASP A 569 -18.97 10.67 -5.92
C ASP A 569 -19.06 11.64 -4.73
N GLN A 570 -18.28 11.41 -3.67
CA GLN A 570 -18.29 12.22 -2.46
C GLN A 570 -17.24 13.34 -2.44
N TRP A 571 -16.21 13.28 -3.30
CA TRP A 571 -15.04 14.14 -3.17
C TRP A 571 -14.40 14.60 -4.48
N ILE A 572 -14.63 13.91 -5.60
CA ILE A 572 -14.12 14.37 -6.89
C ILE A 572 -15.03 15.51 -7.36
N PRO A 573 -14.50 16.72 -7.63
CA PRO A 573 -15.30 17.82 -8.12
C PRO A 573 -16.00 17.50 -9.43
N THR A 574 -17.26 17.89 -9.55
CA THR A 574 -18.06 17.79 -10.78
C THR A 574 -18.14 19.14 -11.48
N SER A 575 -18.45 19.17 -12.77
CA SER A 575 -18.59 20.40 -13.56
C SER A 575 -19.67 21.38 -13.07
N SER A 576 -20.50 20.97 -12.11
CA SER A 576 -21.56 21.75 -11.46
C SER A 576 -21.21 22.27 -10.06
N SER A 577 -19.98 22.02 -9.58
CA SER A 577 -19.49 22.37 -8.23
C SER A 577 -18.42 23.44 -8.22
#